data_AF-A0A7R9ZRI0-F1
#
_entry.id   AF-A0A7R9ZRI0-F1
#
_cell.length_a   1.000
_cell.length_b   1.000
_cell.length_c   1.000
_cell.angle_alpha   90.00
_cell.angle_beta   90.00
_cell.angle_gamma   90.00
#
_symmetry.space_group_name_H-M   'P 1'
#
loop_
_entity.id
_entity.type
_entity.pdbx_description
1 polymer ?
#
loop_
_entity_poly.entity_id
_entity_poly.type
_entity_poly.pdbx_seq_one_letter_code
_entity_poly.pdbx_strand_id
1 'polypeptide(L)'
;VSITANKNSIPGDVSAINPGGVRLGTPALTTRGLDEDDFDVVAELLHRGFEIALRANAIAASETESTEAHMTTDADVHADAESGKPKKKVLLKDFMKVLRNNEEIIDALEDLWNDVEDFAIHFDMPGGEQYRPT
;
A
#
# COMPACT_ATOMS: atom_id res chain seq x y z
N VAL A 1 5.01 11.72 8.53
CA VAL A 1 3.83 10.82 8.67
C VAL A 1 2.79 11.43 7.77
N SER A 2 2.53 10.85 6.59
CA SER A 2 1.89 11.67 5.54
C SER A 2 0.52 11.15 5.10
N ILE A 3 0.25 9.84 5.15
CA ILE A 3 -1.12 9.31 5.17
C ILE A 3 -1.23 8.25 6.28
N THR A 4 -2.18 8.43 7.20
CA THR A 4 -2.40 7.47 8.30
C THR A 4 -3.77 6.81 8.15
N ALA A 5 -3.77 5.50 7.94
CA ALA A 5 -4.97 4.69 7.83
C ALA A 5 -4.81 3.34 8.55
N ASN A 6 -5.93 2.67 8.82
CA ASN A 6 -5.95 1.40 9.56
C ASN A 6 -6.49 0.25 8.69
N LYS A 7 -5.82 -0.90 8.72
CA LYS A 7 -6.29 -2.13 8.07
C LYS A 7 -7.46 -2.73 8.84
N ASN A 8 -8.55 -3.06 8.15
CA ASN A 8 -9.79 -3.54 8.77
C ASN A 8 -10.41 -4.69 7.97
N SER A 9 -10.88 -5.73 8.66
CA SER A 9 -11.53 -6.87 8.01
C SER A 9 -12.88 -6.47 7.39
N ILE A 10 -13.20 -7.06 6.25
CA ILE A 10 -14.47 -6.84 5.54
C ILE A 10 -15.25 -8.16 5.42
N PRO A 11 -16.59 -8.10 5.25
CA PRO A 11 -17.38 -9.31 5.00
C PRO A 11 -16.84 -10.08 3.80
N GLY A 12 -16.55 -11.37 3.98
CA GLY A 12 -15.95 -12.23 2.94
C GLY A 12 -14.46 -12.51 3.12
N ASP A 13 -13.78 -11.87 4.08
CA ASP A 13 -12.40 -12.20 4.42
C ASP A 13 -12.29 -13.61 5.02
N VAL A 14 -11.41 -14.43 4.45
CA VAL A 14 -11.12 -15.79 4.92
C VAL A 14 -10.31 -15.77 6.23
N SER A 15 -9.60 -14.68 6.53
CA SER A 15 -8.76 -14.54 7.72
C SER A 15 -8.78 -13.12 8.27
N ALA A 16 -9.00 -12.98 9.58
CA ALA A 16 -8.90 -11.70 10.28
C ALA A 16 -7.45 -11.18 10.41
N ILE A 17 -6.44 -12.05 10.23
CA ILE A 17 -5.02 -11.67 10.33
C ILE A 17 -4.56 -10.90 9.09
N ASN A 18 -5.14 -11.22 7.92
CA ASN A 18 -4.85 -10.56 6.66
C ASN A 18 -6.14 -9.92 6.12
N PRO A 19 -6.54 -8.77 6.70
CA PRO A 19 -7.76 -8.08 6.29
C PRO A 19 -7.67 -7.56 4.85
N GLY A 20 -8.80 -7.59 4.14
CA GLY A 20 -8.92 -7.09 2.77
C GLY A 20 -9.24 -5.60 2.66
N GLY A 21 -9.56 -4.91 3.76
CA GLY A 21 -10.03 -3.52 3.75
C GLY A 21 -9.16 -2.52 4.51
N VAL A 22 -9.47 -1.24 4.31
CA VAL A 22 -8.89 -0.08 5.00
C VAL A 22 -10.01 0.79 5.54
N ARG A 23 -9.89 1.27 6.78
CA ARG A 23 -10.84 2.22 7.39
C ARG A 23 -10.30 3.65 7.28
N LEU A 24 -11.13 4.53 6.75
CA LEU A 24 -10.87 5.95 6.61
C LEU A 24 -11.84 6.76 7.49
N GLY A 25 -11.41 7.94 7.92
CA GLY A 25 -12.23 8.85 8.71
C GLY A 25 -11.88 10.30 8.43
N THR A 26 -12.91 11.12 8.28
CA THR A 26 -12.82 12.57 8.06
C THR A 26 -12.61 13.44 9.32
N PRO A 27 -12.94 13.03 10.56
CA PRO A 27 -12.96 13.96 11.71
C PRO A 27 -11.68 14.74 11.99
N ALA A 28 -10.51 14.11 11.82
CA ALA A 28 -9.22 14.76 12.07
C ALA A 28 -8.91 15.83 11.02
N LEU A 29 -9.31 15.58 9.77
CA LEU A 29 -9.08 16.48 8.64
C LEU A 29 -10.10 17.62 8.63
N THR A 30 -11.38 17.34 8.88
CA THR A 30 -12.41 18.39 9.00
C THR A 30 -12.13 19.34 10.18
N THR A 31 -11.52 18.86 11.26
CA THR A 31 -11.10 19.73 12.39
C THR A 31 -9.99 20.70 11.99
N ARG A 32 -9.21 20.38 10.95
CA ARG A 32 -8.19 21.26 10.37
C ARG A 32 -8.74 22.21 9.29
N GLY A 33 -10.03 22.12 8.98
CA GLY A 33 -10.70 23.01 8.03
C GLY A 33 -10.85 22.46 6.60
N LEU A 34 -10.59 21.17 6.36
CA LEU A 34 -10.82 20.57 5.05
C LEU A 34 -12.32 20.55 4.71
N ASP A 35 -12.65 20.99 3.50
CA ASP A 35 -13.99 20.96 2.92
C ASP A 35 -14.17 19.80 1.93
N GLU A 36 -15.33 19.74 1.26
CA GLU A 36 -15.64 18.68 0.30
C GLU A 36 -14.68 18.64 -0.90
N ASP A 37 -14.25 19.79 -1.43
CA ASP A 37 -13.35 19.87 -2.58
C ASP A 37 -11.94 19.39 -2.19
N ASP A 38 -11.50 19.69 -0.96
CA ASP A 38 -10.26 19.17 -0.39
C ASP A 38 -10.29 17.64 -0.25
N PHE A 39 -11.45 17.05 0.07
CA PHE A 39 -11.59 15.60 0.17
C PHE A 39 -11.49 14.88 -1.17
N ASP A 40 -11.84 15.53 -2.28
CA ASP A 40 -11.61 14.99 -3.62
C ASP A 40 -10.09 14.88 -3.90
N VAL A 41 -9.30 15.85 -3.46
CA VAL A 41 -7.83 15.79 -3.54
C VAL A 41 -7.28 14.68 -2.65
N VAL A 42 -7.79 14.54 -1.43
CA VAL A 42 -7.40 13.43 -0.53
C VAL A 42 -7.72 12.07 -1.15
N ALA A 43 -8.86 11.93 -1.83
CA ALA A 43 -9.24 10.69 -2.51
C ALA A 43 -8.28 10.36 -3.66
N GLU A 44 -7.85 11.36 -4.43
CA GLU A 44 -6.87 11.20 -5.51
C GLU A 44 -5.48 10.79 -4.96
N LEU A 45 -5.03 11.41 -3.88
CA LEU A 45 -3.76 11.04 -3.21
C LEU A 45 -3.81 9.60 -2.68
N LEU A 46 -4.95 9.17 -2.12
CA LEU A 46 -5.16 7.77 -1.72
C LEU A 46 -5.15 6.83 -2.93
N HIS A 47 -5.81 7.22 -4.02
CA HIS A 47 -5.87 6.42 -5.24
C HIS A 47 -4.48 6.16 -5.81
N ARG A 48 -3.65 7.20 -5.93
CA ARG A 48 -2.24 7.10 -6.34
C ARG A 48 -1.44 6.14 -5.47
N GLY A 49 -1.62 6.21 -4.14
CA GLY A 49 -0.99 5.27 -3.21
C GLY A 49 -1.40 3.80 -3.46
N PHE A 50 -2.68 3.56 -3.76
CA PHE A 50 -3.15 2.22 -4.13
C PHE A 50 -2.57 1.74 -5.46
N GLU A 51 -2.46 2.61 -6.47
CA GLU A 51 -1.82 2.23 -7.73
C GLU A 51 -0.37 1.82 -7.56
N ILE A 52 0.40 2.56 -6.76
CA ILE A 52 1.80 2.21 -6.45
C ILE A 52 1.86 0.85 -5.76
N ALA A 53 0.97 0.59 -4.80
CA ALA A 53 0.90 -0.71 -4.12
C ALA A 53 0.54 -1.86 -5.09
N LEU A 54 -0.36 -1.62 -6.06
CA LEU A 54 -0.67 -2.61 -7.10
C LEU A 54 0.54 -2.89 -8.01
N ARG A 55 1.25 -1.85 -8.43
CA ARG A 55 2.48 -1.99 -9.25
C ARG A 55 3.56 -2.77 -8.50
N ALA A 56 3.82 -2.42 -7.24
CA ALA A 56 4.78 -3.14 -6.39
C ALA A 56 4.39 -4.61 -6.20
N ASN A 57 3.10 -4.92 -6.08
CA ASN A 57 2.63 -6.30 -6.00
C ASN A 57 2.77 -7.07 -7.32
N ALA A 58 2.57 -6.41 -8.47
CA ALA A 58 2.79 -7.01 -9.78
C ALA A 58 4.28 -7.35 -10.01
N ILE A 59 5.18 -6.44 -9.63
CA ILE A 59 6.63 -6.68 -9.69
C ILE A 59 7.02 -7.85 -8.78
N ALA A 60 6.53 -7.85 -7.53
CA ALA A 60 6.78 -8.95 -6.60
C ALA A 60 6.28 -10.30 -7.15
N ALA A 61 5.11 -10.33 -7.79
CA ALA A 61 4.59 -11.53 -8.46
C ALA A 61 5.54 -12.01 -9.56
N SER A 62 6.03 -11.11 -10.41
CA SER A 62 6.94 -11.45 -11.51
C SER A 62 8.31 -11.98 -11.02
N GLU A 63 8.88 -11.41 -9.94
CA GLU A 63 10.13 -11.91 -9.35
C GLU A 63 9.97 -13.31 -8.73
N THR A 64 8.77 -13.60 -8.20
CA THR A 64 8.44 -14.87 -7.58
C THR A 64 8.31 -16.00 -8.61
N GLU A 65 7.85 -15.68 -9.83
CA GLU A 65 7.81 -16.59 -10.98
C GLU A 65 9.22 -16.82 -11.57
N SER A 66 10.06 -15.77 -11.58
CA SER A 66 11.42 -15.82 -12.16
C SER A 66 12.40 -16.69 -11.36
N THR A 67 12.25 -16.73 -10.03
CA THR A 67 13.10 -17.53 -9.13
C THR A 67 12.86 -19.04 -9.25
N GLU A 68 11.77 -19.48 -9.88
CA GLU A 68 11.52 -20.90 -10.16
C GLU A 68 12.33 -21.45 -11.35
N ALA A 69 12.83 -20.60 -12.24
CA ALA A 69 13.63 -21.03 -13.40
C ALA A 69 15.03 -21.56 -13.03
N HIS A 70 15.45 -21.47 -11.76
CA HIS A 70 16.81 -21.82 -11.32
C HIS A 70 16.87 -22.92 -10.24
N MET A 71 15.76 -23.61 -9.93
CA MET A 71 15.70 -24.62 -8.85
C MET A 71 15.03 -25.95 -9.25
N THR A 72 15.27 -26.46 -10.47
CA THR A 72 15.00 -27.88 -10.79
C THR A 72 16.09 -28.50 -11.69
N THR A 73 17.16 -29.01 -11.08
CA THR A 73 17.80 -30.28 -11.44
C THR A 73 17.68 -31.10 -10.15
N ASP A 74 16.89 -32.18 -10.05
CA ASP A 74 16.97 -33.43 -10.80
C ASP A 74 15.66 -34.26 -10.65
N ALA A 75 15.37 -35.07 -11.68
CA ALA A 75 14.67 -36.36 -11.72
C ALA A 75 13.41 -36.66 -10.86
N ASP A 76 12.24 -36.83 -11.49
CA ASP A 76 11.61 -38.16 -11.74
C ASP A 76 10.15 -38.03 -12.27
N VAL A 77 9.75 -39.04 -13.06
CA VAL A 77 8.61 -39.12 -13.98
C VAL A 77 7.35 -39.71 -13.31
N HIS A 78 6.15 -39.10 -13.51
CA HIS A 78 4.92 -39.72 -14.08
C HIS A 78 3.59 -38.95 -13.81
N ALA A 79 2.86 -38.72 -14.92
CA ALA A 79 1.40 -38.81 -15.15
C ALA A 79 0.36 -37.80 -14.57
N ASP A 80 -0.25 -37.07 -15.51
CA ASP A 80 -1.68 -36.78 -15.74
C ASP A 80 -2.58 -36.11 -14.66
N ALA A 81 -2.90 -34.82 -14.85
CA ALA A 81 -4.27 -34.25 -14.86
C ALA A 81 -4.25 -32.71 -15.06
N GLU A 82 -4.98 -32.21 -16.07
CA GLU A 82 -5.21 -30.77 -16.31
C GLU A 82 -6.11 -30.12 -15.24
N SER A 83 -5.63 -29.08 -14.57
CA SER A 83 -6.13 -27.69 -14.71
C SER A 83 -5.78 -26.83 -13.49
N GLY A 84 -4.99 -25.78 -13.74
CA GLY A 84 -4.67 -24.72 -12.78
C GLY A 84 -3.44 -24.99 -11.91
N LYS A 85 -2.22 -24.73 -12.43
CA LYS A 85 -1.03 -24.61 -11.57
C LYS A 85 -1.36 -23.65 -10.40
N PRO A 86 -1.11 -24.01 -9.13
CA PRO A 86 -1.36 -23.10 -8.03
C PRO A 86 -0.42 -21.90 -8.18
N LYS A 87 -0.95 -20.73 -8.54
CA LYS A 87 -0.18 -19.49 -8.55
C LYS A 87 0.39 -19.29 -7.15
N LYS A 88 1.72 -19.29 -7.03
CA LYS A 88 2.42 -19.11 -5.76
C LYS A 88 1.94 -17.79 -5.13
N LYS A 89 1.47 -17.88 -3.90
CA LYS A 89 0.94 -16.73 -3.17
C LYS A 89 2.08 -15.79 -2.84
N VAL A 90 2.08 -14.58 -3.42
CA VAL A 90 3.04 -13.52 -3.09
C VAL A 90 3.00 -13.28 -1.59
N LEU A 91 4.16 -13.36 -0.93
CA LEU A 91 4.26 -13.16 0.51
C LEU A 91 4.55 -11.69 0.81
N LEU A 92 4.15 -11.26 2.00
CA LEU A 92 4.37 -9.88 2.46
C LEU A 92 5.87 -9.51 2.48
N LYS A 93 6.75 -10.49 2.71
CA LYS A 93 8.21 -10.29 2.68
C LYS A 93 8.71 -9.91 1.28
N ASP A 94 8.12 -10.48 0.24
CA ASP A 94 8.54 -10.28 -1.15
C ASP A 94 8.07 -8.89 -1.61
N PHE A 95 6.83 -8.54 -1.25
CA PHE A 95 6.31 -7.19 -1.43
C PHE A 95 7.17 -6.13 -0.72
N MET A 96 7.52 -6.37 0.55
CA MET A 96 8.39 -5.47 1.32
C MET A 96 9.81 -5.34 0.74
N LYS A 97 10.30 -6.37 0.05
CA LYS A 97 11.59 -6.32 -0.64
C LYS A 97 11.51 -5.40 -1.85
N VAL A 98 10.46 -5.50 -2.66
CA VAL A 98 10.26 -4.62 -3.82
C VAL A 98 10.15 -3.15 -3.38
N LEU A 99 9.39 -2.87 -2.33
CA LEU A 99 9.24 -1.51 -1.79
C LEU A 99 10.57 -0.87 -1.33
N ARG A 100 11.59 -1.67 -1.02
CA ARG A 100 12.89 -1.18 -0.50
C ARG A 100 14.00 -1.15 -1.53
N ASN A 101 13.86 -1.92 -2.61
CA ASN A 101 14.94 -2.16 -3.55
C ASN A 101 14.64 -1.64 -4.96
N ASN A 102 13.38 -1.40 -5.30
CA ASN A 102 13.02 -0.92 -6.62
C ASN A 102 12.99 0.61 -6.63
N GLU A 103 13.95 1.21 -7.36
CA GLU A 103 14.10 2.66 -7.49
C GLU A 103 12.83 3.33 -8.04
N GLU A 104 12.17 2.75 -9.05
CA GLU A 104 10.96 3.32 -9.64
C GLU A 104 9.80 3.45 -8.63
N ILE A 105 9.67 2.47 -7.73
CA ILE A 105 8.63 2.48 -6.70
C ILE A 105 9.00 3.46 -5.57
N ILE A 106 10.29 3.56 -5.24
CA ILE A 106 10.78 4.49 -4.22
C ILE A 106 10.57 5.93 -4.70
N ASP A 107 10.94 6.25 -5.94
CA ASP A 107 10.77 7.57 -6.54
C ASP A 107 9.28 7.95 -6.57
N ALA A 108 8.41 7.03 -7.02
CA ALA A 108 6.97 7.27 -7.03
C ALA A 108 6.37 7.47 -5.62
N LEU A 109 6.94 6.82 -4.59
CA LEU A 109 6.55 7.03 -3.20
C LEU A 109 7.03 8.38 -2.67
N GLU A 110 8.23 8.82 -3.07
CA GLU A 110 8.78 10.13 -2.70
C GLU A 110 7.96 11.26 -3.33
N ASP A 111 7.61 11.16 -4.60
CA ASP A 111 6.73 12.11 -5.29
C ASP A 111 5.37 12.22 -4.58
N LEU A 112 4.74 11.07 -4.30
CA LEU A 112 3.47 11.06 -3.56
C LEU A 112 3.62 11.65 -2.15
N TRP A 113 4.74 11.39 -1.49
CA TRP A 113 5.01 11.92 -0.16
C TRP A 113 5.12 13.44 -0.16
N ASN A 114 5.86 14.00 -1.12
CA ASN A 114 6.00 15.45 -1.29
C ASN A 114 4.64 16.10 -1.58
N ASP A 115 3.85 15.55 -2.50
CA ASP A 115 2.54 16.10 -2.85
C ASP A 115 1.56 16.10 -1.65
N VAL A 116 1.60 15.04 -0.84
CA VAL A 116 0.76 14.95 0.36
C VAL A 116 1.19 15.98 1.41
N GLU A 117 2.49 16.20 1.61
CA GLU A 117 2.98 17.19 2.56
C GLU A 117 2.70 18.61 2.10
N ASP A 118 2.93 18.91 0.83
CA ASP A 118 2.62 20.20 0.23
C ASP A 118 1.13 20.52 0.38
N PHE A 119 0.24 19.57 0.11
CA PHE A 119 -1.18 19.73 0.37
C PHE A 119 -1.48 19.95 1.86
N ALA A 120 -0.89 19.14 2.75
CA ALA A 120 -1.19 19.17 4.19
C ALA A 120 -0.68 20.42 4.93
N ILE A 121 0.35 21.11 4.40
CA ILE A 121 0.91 22.34 4.98
C ILE A 121 -0.07 23.52 4.90
N HIS A 122 -1.00 23.50 3.95
CA HIS A 122 -2.00 24.57 3.78
C HIS A 122 -3.01 24.66 4.94
N PHE A 123 -3.12 23.61 5.76
CA PHE A 123 -4.08 23.54 6.86
C PHE A 123 -3.40 23.70 8.21
N ASP A 124 -3.93 24.59 9.05
CA ASP A 124 -3.38 24.81 10.39
C ASP A 124 -3.46 23.55 11.27
N MET A 125 -2.46 23.38 12.14
CA MET A 125 -2.49 22.34 13.16
C MET A 125 -3.12 22.88 14.45
N PRO A 126 -4.28 22.35 14.88
CA PRO A 126 -4.91 22.79 16.11
C PRO A 126 -4.05 22.40 17.33
N GLY A 127 -3.91 23.34 18.28
CA GLY A 127 -3.22 23.10 19.57
C GLY A 127 -1.76 23.56 19.66
N GLY A 128 -1.18 24.14 18.61
CA GLY A 128 0.22 24.59 18.61
C GLY A 128 0.52 25.86 19.43
N GLU A 129 -0.48 26.72 19.68
CA GLU A 129 -0.26 28.05 20.29
C GLU A 129 -0.48 28.11 21.81
N GLN A 130 -0.81 26.99 22.47
CA GLN A 130 -1.13 26.98 23.92
C GLN A 130 -0.03 26.45 24.85
N TYR A 131 1.19 26.21 24.35
CA TYR A 131 2.35 25.91 25.21
C TYR A 131 3.31 27.10 25.27
N ARG A 132 2.85 28.23 25.82
CA ARG A 132 3.77 29.24 26.38
C ARG A 132 3.71 29.08 27.91
N PRO A 133 4.77 28.57 28.57
CA PRO A 133 4.81 28.58 30.02
C PRO A 133 4.86 30.04 30.49
N THR A 134 3.87 30.44 31.28
CA THR A 134 3.87 31.70 32.05
C THR A 134 4.94 31.67 33.12
#